data_AF-A0A7C3WII2-F1
#
_entry.id   AF-A0A7C3WII2-F1
#
_cell.length_a   1.000
_cell.length_b   1.000
_cell.length_c   1.000
_cell.angle_alpha   90.00
_cell.angle_beta   90.00
_cell.angle_gamma   90.00
#
_symmetry.space_group_name_H-M   'P 1'
#
loop_
_entity.id
_entity.type
_entity.pdbx_description
1 polymer ?
#
loop_
_entity_poly.entity_id
_entity_poly.type
_entity_poly.pdbx_seq_one_letter_code
_entity_poly.pdbx_strand_id
1 'polypeptide(L)' 'MGCPDAVRAGIMALPGVQEVSYDPGQDVFEVQYNEERLALPIIFAAVHQAGRKMGKEYLPELLSRE' A
#
# COMPACT_ATOMS: atom_id res chain seq x y z
N MET A 1 9.45 -0.05 15.70
CA MET A 1 9.31 -0.52 14.30
C MET A 1 8.23 -1.57 14.28
N GLY A 2 7.02 -1.20 13.88
CA GLY A 2 5.91 -2.14 13.75
C GLY A 2 5.83 -2.70 12.33
N CYS A 3 5.18 -3.85 12.16
CA CYS A 3 4.86 -4.41 10.84
C CYS A 3 4.24 -3.38 9.85
N PRO A 4 3.43 -2.38 10.27
CA PRO A 4 2.85 -1.41 9.34
C PRO A 4 3.88 -0.50 8.66
N ASP A 5 4.97 -0.13 9.34
CA ASP A 5 6.02 0.73 8.77
C ASP A 5 6.75 0.04 7.62
N ALA A 6 7.01 -1.26 7.75
CA ALA A 6 7.70 -2.03 6.73
C ALA A 6 6.81 -2.27 5.50
N VAL A 7 5.50 -2.46 5.72
CA VAL A 7 4.52 -2.54 4.63
C VAL A 7 4.43 -1.20 3.90
N ARG A 8 4.30 -0.10 4.65
CA ARG A 8 4.29 1.26 4.12
C ARG A 8 5.53 1.55 3.27
N ALA A 9 6.73 1.22 3.77
CA ALA A 9 7.97 1.43 3.03
C ALA A 9 8.02 0.62 1.71
N GLY A 10 7.48 -0.60 1.71
CA GLY A 10 7.42 -1.43 0.50
C GLY A 10 6.48 -0.87 -0.57
N ILE A 11 5.33 -0.33 -0.16
CA ILE A 11 4.36 0.29 -1.07
C ILE A 11 4.91 1.63 -1.60
N MET A 12 5.52 2.44 -0.73
CA MET A 12 6.08 3.75 -1.07
C MET A 12 7.27 3.66 -2.04
N ALA A 13 7.90 2.49 -2.16
CA ALA A 13 8.98 2.23 -3.13
C ALA A 13 8.48 2.04 -4.57
N LEU A 14 7.16 1.91 -4.80
CA LEU A 14 6.62 1.74 -6.15
C LEU A 14 6.67 3.06 -6.94
N PRO A 15 7.16 3.04 -8.19
CA PRO A 15 7.13 4.22 -9.04
C PRO A 15 5.67 4.60 -9.36
N GLY A 16 5.26 5.80 -8.94
CA GLY A 16 3.89 6.30 -9.12
C GLY A 16 3.06 6.32 -7.83
N VAL A 17 3.55 5.76 -6.72
CA VAL A 17 2.97 6.02 -5.39
C VAL A 17 3.39 7.40 -4.90
N GLN A 18 2.42 8.19 -4.47
CA GLN A 18 2.62 9.55 -3.97
C GLN A 18 2.59 9.59 -2.44
N GLU A 19 1.62 8.87 -1.85
CA GLU A 19 1.44 8.83 -0.40
C GLU A 19 0.89 7.46 0.03
N VAL A 20 1.30 7.01 1.21
CA VAL A 20 0.79 5.81 1.86
C VAL A 20 0.54 6.10 3.33
N SER A 21 -0.70 5.94 3.76
CA SER A 21 -1.15 6.09 5.14
C SER A 21 -1.72 4.76 5.62
N TYR A 22 -1.62 4.49 6.92
CA TYR A 22 -2.19 3.30 7.54
C TYR A 22 -3.21 3.76 8.58
N ASP A 23 -4.45 3.31 8.43
CA ASP A 23 -5.49 3.53 9.41
C ASP A 23 -5.53 2.34 10.39
N PRO A 24 -5.07 2.51 11.65
CA PRO A 24 -5.08 1.43 12.63
C PRO A 24 -6.48 1.09 13.14
N GLY A 25 -7.49 1.93 12.90
CA GLY A 25 -8.87 1.69 13.31
C GLY A 25 -9.56 0.66 12.43
N GLN A 26 -9.22 0.63 11.14
CA GLN A 26 -9.79 -0.25 10.12
C GLN A 26 -8.80 -1.31 9.62
N ASP A 27 -7.53 -1.23 10.02
CA ASP A 27 -6.43 -2.11 9.58
C ASP A 27 -6.18 -2.06 8.06
N VAL A 28 -6.40 -0.90 7.45
CA VAL A 28 -6.26 -0.67 6.00
C VAL A 28 -5.10 0.27 5.68
N PHE A 29 -4.52 0.08 4.48
CA PHE A 29 -3.56 1.02 3.90
C PHE A 29 -4.26 1.87 2.84
N GLU A 30 -4.26 3.18 3.05
CA GLU A 30 -4.67 4.16 2.07
C GLU A 30 -3.49 4.49 1.16
N VAL A 31 -3.64 4.23 -0.14
CA VAL A 31 -2.57 4.45 -1.13
C VAL A 31 -3.03 5.48 -2.14
N GLN A 32 -2.35 6.63 -2.18
CA GLN A 32 -2.48 7.60 -3.26
C GLN A 32 -1.43 7.31 -4.33
N TYR A 33 -1.87 7.13 -5.57
CA TYR A 33 -1.00 6.79 -6.69
C TYR A 33 -1.44 7.52 -7.97
N ASN A 34 -0.54 7.60 -8.94
CA ASN A 34 -0.84 8.07 -10.28
C ASN A 34 -1.19 6.87 -11.17
N GLU A 35 -2.43 6.82 -11.66
CA GLU A 35 -2.96 5.72 -12.47
C GLU A 35 -2.35 5.59 -13.87
N GLU A 36 -1.79 6.68 -14.42
CA GLU A 36 -1.05 6.64 -15.69
C GLU A 36 0.31 5.96 -15.54
N ARG A 37 0.85 5.93 -14.31
CA ARG A 37 2.19 5.39 -14.00
C ARG A 37 2.16 4.05 -13.28
N LEU A 38 1.08 3.74 -12.58
CA LEU A 38 0.98 2.56 -11.72
C LEU A 38 -0.41 1.93 -11.83
N ALA A 39 -0.44 0.69 -12.30
CA ALA A 39 -1.68 -0.06 -12.42
C ALA A 39 -2.11 -0.63 -11.05
N LEU A 40 -3.41 -0.55 -10.77
CA LEU A 40 -4.09 -1.16 -9.62
C LEU A 40 -3.58 -2.56 -9.21
N PRO A 41 -3.48 -3.55 -10.11
CA PRO A 41 -3.01 -4.89 -9.75
C PRO A 41 -1.58 -4.91 -9.19
N ILE A 42 -0.73 -3.95 -9.54
CA ILE A 42 0.64 -3.84 -9.02
C ILE A 42 0.60 -3.38 -7.56
N ILE A 43 -0.30 -2.46 -7.22
CA ILE A 43 -0.49 -1.96 -5.84
C ILE A 43 -0.99 -3.09 -4.95
N PHE A 44 -2.01 -3.84 -5.39
CA PHE A 44 -2.49 -5.02 -4.67
C PHE A 44 -1.39 -6.05 -4.46
N ALA A 45 -0.61 -6.36 -5.50
CA ALA A 45 0.49 -7.31 -5.41
C ALA A 45 1.56 -6.85 -4.41
N ALA A 46 1.86 -5.55 -4.34
CA ALA A 46 2.85 -5.00 -3.42
C ALA A 46 2.36 -5.02 -1.97
N VAL A 47 1.12 -4.59 -1.72
CA VAL A 47 0.50 -4.63 -0.39
C VAL A 47 0.43 -6.06 0.13
N HIS A 48 -0.01 -6.99 -0.73
CA HIS A 48 -0.10 -8.41 -0.39
C HIS A 48 1.28 -9.03 -0.12
N GLN A 49 2.30 -8.75 -0.96
CA GLN A 49 3.66 -9.24 -0.72
C GLN A 49 4.28 -8.67 0.55
N ALA A 50 4.07 -7.38 0.80
CA ALA A 50 4.61 -6.71 1.97
C ALA A 50 3.93 -7.22 3.25
N GLY A 51 2.62 -7.44 3.22
CA GLY A 51 1.89 -8.08 4.30
C GLY A 51 2.36 -9.52 4.55
N ARG A 52 2.47 -10.35 3.51
CA ARG A 52 2.93 -11.74 3.64
C ARG A 52 4.33 -11.84 4.27
N LYS A 53 5.24 -10.93 3.95
CA LYS A 53 6.57 -10.86 4.58
C LYS A 53 6.51 -10.58 6.08
N MET A 54 5.43 -9.95 6.55
CA MET A 54 5.18 -9.62 7.95
C MET A 54 4.24 -10.63 8.65
N GLY A 55 3.81 -11.69 7.94
CA GLY A 55 2.90 -12.69 8.49
C GLY A 55 1.44 -12.22 8.64
N LYS A 56 1.03 -11.16 7.94
CA LYS A 56 -0.32 -10.60 7.97
C LYS A 56 -0.85 -10.37 6.56
N GLU A 57 -2.13 -10.63 6.33
CA GLU A 57 -2.78 -10.26 5.06
C GLU A 57 -3.39 -8.86 5.21
N TYR A 58 -2.88 -7.91 4.42
CA TYR A 58 -3.42 -6.55 4.33
C TYR A 58 -4.09 -6.37 2.98
N LEU A 59 -5.24 -5.67 2.97
CA LEU A 59 -5.93 -5.24 1.77
C LEU A 59 -5.76 -3.73 1.61
N PRO A 60 -5.38 -3.23 0.41
CA PRO A 60 -5.31 -1.79 0.19
C PRO A 60 -6.70 -1.19 -0.01
N GLU A 61 -6.90 -0.01 0.55
CA GLU A 61 -8.02 0.87 0.21
C GLU A 61 -7.53 1.92 -0.79
N LEU A 62 -8.28 2.11 -1.88
CA LEU A 62 -7.83 2.85 -3.05
C LEU A 62 -8.48 4.21 -3.10
N LEU A 63 -7.64 5.25 -3.11
CA LEU A 63 -8.06 6.64 -3.33
C LEU A 63 -7.43 7.12 -4.64
N SER A 64 -8.20 7.05 -5.73
CA SER A 64 -7.82 7.67 -7.02
C SER A 64 -8.08 9.17 -6.95
N ARG A 65 -7.12 9.99 -7.37
CA ARG A 65 -7.28 11.44 -7.51
C ARG A 65 -7.03 11.84 -8.96
N GLU A 66 -8.01 12.55 -9.51
CA GLU A 66 -8.07 13.09 -10.88
C GLU A 66 -7.01 14.17 -11.13
#